data_AF-A0A9W9T8X8-F1
#
_entry.id   AF-A0A9W9T8X8-F1
#
_cell.length_a   1.000
_cell.length_b   1.000
_cell.length_c   1.000
_cell.angle_alpha   90.00
_cell.angle_beta   90.00
_cell.angle_gamma   90.00
#
_symmetry.space_group_name_H-M   'P 1'
#
loop_
_entity.id
_entity.type
_entity.pdbx_description
1 polymer ?
#
loop_
_entity_poly.entity_id
_entity_poly.type
_entity_poly.pdbx_seq_one_letter_code
_entity_poly.pdbx_strand_id
1 'polypeptide(L)'
;MYTETKPDTRKVVPTWNYSAVQVYGKLSLYYDSKTFEAGAFLHKHIRDLLQHTEETIIGYATVDEAPEKYVELLQRNIVEIEIRIEKIQGKFKTSQQMKVGDREGVAMGFAAMGGETGKALSKLVKERGLLHDAEKQ
;
A
#
# COMPACT_ATOMS: atom_id res chain seq x y z
N MET A 1 -11.55 15.52 15.56
CA MET A 1 -12.72 15.11 16.36
C MET A 1 -13.98 15.69 15.73
N TYR A 2 -15.16 15.12 15.96
CA TYR A 2 -16.44 15.68 15.46
C TYR A 2 -16.73 17.02 16.14
N THR A 3 -16.56 18.13 15.42
CA THR A 3 -16.67 19.50 15.91
C THR A 3 -18.05 20.10 15.70
N GLU A 4 -18.84 19.60 14.76
CA GLU A 4 -20.20 20.07 14.49
C GLU A 4 -21.24 19.10 15.05
N THR A 5 -21.22 17.83 14.61
CA THR A 5 -22.32 16.90 14.92
C THR A 5 -22.37 16.50 16.40
N LYS A 6 -21.21 16.44 17.07
CA LYS A 6 -21.14 16.03 18.49
C LYS A 6 -21.72 17.10 19.42
N PRO A 7 -21.37 18.40 19.31
CA PRO A 7 -22.06 19.46 20.05
C PRO A 7 -23.55 19.57 19.69
N ASP A 8 -23.90 19.51 18.40
CA ASP A 8 -25.27 19.75 17.93
C ASP A 8 -26.26 18.66 18.38
N THR A 9 -25.90 17.39 18.12
CA THR A 9 -26.86 16.28 18.22
C THR A 9 -26.41 15.14 19.12
N ARG A 10 -25.11 15.07 19.43
CA ARG A 10 -24.45 13.93 20.11
C ARG A 10 -24.61 12.58 19.41
N LYS A 11 -25.16 12.54 18.18
CA LYS A 11 -25.36 11.31 17.39
C LYS A 11 -24.10 10.94 16.62
N VAL A 12 -23.01 10.72 17.36
CA VAL A 12 -21.72 10.26 16.82
C VAL A 12 -21.32 8.94 17.48
N VAL A 13 -20.84 8.00 16.67
CA VAL A 13 -20.37 6.69 17.15
C VAL A 13 -18.89 6.50 16.81
N PRO A 14 -18.10 5.85 17.68
CA PRO A 14 -16.73 5.50 17.36
C PRO A 14 -16.65 4.67 16.08
N THR A 15 -15.74 5.02 15.18
CA THR A 15 -15.51 4.27 13.95
C THR A 15 -14.07 4.42 13.47
N TRP A 16 -13.68 3.59 12.51
CA TRP A 16 -12.33 3.54 11.96
C TRP A 16 -12.29 4.19 10.58
N ASN A 17 -11.25 4.97 10.31
CA ASN A 17 -10.91 5.42 8.97
C ASN A 17 -9.75 4.58 8.42
N TYR A 18 -9.87 4.15 7.16
CA TYR A 18 -8.87 3.33 6.48
C TYR A 18 -8.98 3.45 4.96
N SER A 19 -7.89 3.10 4.29
CA SER A 19 -7.86 2.76 2.85
C SER A 19 -7.31 1.35 2.70
N ALA A 20 -7.96 0.55 1.86
CA ALA A 20 -7.49 -0.79 1.55
C ALA A 20 -7.64 -1.05 0.04
N VAL A 21 -6.72 -1.86 -0.48
CA VAL A 21 -6.77 -2.41 -1.84
C VAL A 21 -6.78 -3.93 -1.72
N GLN A 22 -7.68 -4.57 -2.44
CA GLN A 22 -7.76 -6.02 -2.59
C GLN A 22 -7.47 -6.34 -4.05
N VAL A 23 -6.43 -7.14 -4.26
CA VAL A 23 -6.01 -7.59 -5.59
C VAL A 23 -6.36 -9.06 -5.72
N TYR A 24 -7.11 -9.41 -6.77
CA TYR A 24 -7.49 -10.76 -7.12
C TYR A 24 -6.80 -11.14 -8.43
N GLY A 25 -6.34 -12.37 -8.51
CA GLY A 25 -5.63 -12.85 -9.68
C GLY A 25 -5.43 -14.35 -9.66
N LYS A 26 -4.83 -14.84 -10.74
CA LYS A 26 -4.38 -16.23 -10.84
C LYS A 26 -2.93 -16.34 -10.42
N LEU A 27 -2.66 -17.34 -9.61
CA LEU A 27 -1.34 -17.61 -9.07
C LEU A 27 -0.62 -18.63 -9.96
N SER A 28 0.61 -18.30 -10.35
CA SER A 28 1.57 -19.20 -10.98
C SER A 28 2.74 -19.41 -10.02
N LEU A 29 3.20 -20.65 -9.89
CA LEU A 29 4.35 -21.00 -9.05
C LEU A 29 5.55 -21.35 -9.92
N TYR A 30 6.67 -20.73 -9.61
CA TYR A 30 7.97 -21.02 -10.20
C TYR A 30 8.87 -21.57 -9.10
N TYR A 31 8.95 -22.89 -8.99
CA TYR A 31 9.64 -23.59 -7.89
C TYR A 31 10.87 -24.38 -8.34
N ASP A 32 11.02 -24.66 -9.64
CA ASP A 32 12.21 -25.32 -10.19
C ASP A 32 13.12 -24.33 -10.90
N SER A 33 14.01 -23.71 -10.13
CA SER A 33 15.05 -22.78 -10.60
C SER A 33 16.01 -23.38 -11.65
N LYS A 34 16.02 -24.71 -11.86
CA LYS A 34 16.81 -25.33 -12.94
C LYS A 34 16.17 -25.12 -14.30
N THR A 35 14.87 -24.85 -14.36
CA THR A 35 14.22 -24.48 -15.61
C THR A 35 14.66 -23.08 -15.99
N PHE A 36 15.00 -22.88 -17.27
CA PHE A 36 15.45 -21.58 -17.77
C PHE A 36 14.42 -20.47 -17.46
N GLU A 37 13.13 -20.77 -17.64
CA GLU A 37 12.04 -19.82 -17.38
C GLU A 37 11.96 -19.39 -15.92
N ALA A 38 11.95 -20.34 -14.97
CA ALA A 38 11.87 -20.00 -13.54
C ALA A 38 13.14 -19.32 -13.03
N GLY A 39 14.32 -19.76 -13.47
CA GLY A 39 15.59 -19.16 -13.08
C GLY A 39 15.71 -17.70 -13.56
N ALA A 40 15.39 -17.45 -14.84
CA ALA A 40 15.40 -16.09 -15.38
C ALA A 40 14.36 -15.18 -14.71
N PHE A 41 13.16 -15.70 -14.45
CA PHE A 41 12.10 -14.95 -13.77
C PHE A 41 12.50 -14.60 -12.32
N LEU A 42 12.98 -15.57 -11.55
CA LEU A 42 13.45 -15.37 -10.18
C LEU A 42 14.63 -14.39 -10.11
N HIS A 43 15.61 -14.53 -11.01
CA HIS A 43 16.75 -13.62 -11.06
C HIS A 43 16.32 -12.17 -11.32
N LYS A 44 15.41 -11.96 -12.29
CA LYS A 44 14.84 -10.65 -12.56
C LYS A 44 14.07 -10.11 -11.34
N HIS A 45 13.24 -10.92 -10.69
CA HIS A 45 12.44 -10.45 -9.56
C HIS A 45 13.29 -10.06 -8.35
N ILE A 46 14.34 -10.82 -8.02
CA ILE A 46 15.28 -10.47 -6.95
C ILE A 46 15.98 -9.14 -7.27
N ARG A 47 16.41 -8.94 -8.52
CA ARG A 47 17.04 -7.69 -8.96
C ARG A 47 16.08 -6.50 -8.83
N ASP A 48 14.85 -6.64 -9.32
CA ASP A 48 13.84 -5.60 -9.26
C ASP A 48 13.47 -5.25 -7.80
N LEU A 49 13.38 -6.26 -6.92
CA LEU A 49 13.12 -6.08 -5.50
C LEU A 49 14.28 -5.35 -4.80
N LEU A 50 15.52 -5.76 -5.07
CA LEU A 50 16.71 -5.10 -4.53
C LEU A 50 16.76 -3.62 -4.95
N GLN A 51 16.48 -3.33 -6.22
CA GLN A 51 16.38 -1.96 -6.70
C GLN A 51 15.28 -1.19 -5.96
N HIS A 52 14.09 -1.78 -5.80
CA HIS A 52 12.98 -1.11 -5.13
C HIS A 52 13.27 -0.79 -3.65
N THR A 53 13.97 -1.67 -2.92
CA THR A 53 14.15 -1.51 -1.47
C THR A 53 15.46 -0.82 -1.09
N GLU A 54 16.55 -1.06 -1.83
CA GLU A 54 17.90 -0.67 -1.40
C GLU A 54 18.53 0.46 -2.23
N GLU A 55 17.95 0.84 -3.37
CA GLU A 55 18.50 1.91 -4.23
C GLU A 55 18.69 3.22 -3.44
N THR A 56 17.76 3.54 -2.54
CA THR A 56 17.82 4.76 -1.72
C THR A 56 18.73 4.66 -0.49
N ILE A 57 19.20 3.46 -0.13
CA ILE A 57 19.97 3.21 1.10
C ILE A 57 21.45 2.92 0.78
N ILE A 58 21.71 2.05 -0.20
CA ILE A 58 23.05 1.46 -0.41
C ILE A 58 23.71 1.99 -1.69
N GLY A 59 22.95 2.54 -2.64
CA GLY A 59 23.44 3.23 -3.85
C GLY A 59 24.25 2.39 -4.87
N TYR A 60 24.71 1.20 -4.51
CA TYR A 60 25.68 0.43 -5.30
C TYR A 60 25.53 -1.10 -5.25
N ALA A 61 24.60 -1.67 -4.49
CA ALA A 61 24.46 -3.12 -4.42
C ALA A 61 23.70 -3.66 -5.64
N THR A 62 24.34 -4.50 -6.45
CA THR A 62 23.66 -5.24 -7.54
C THR A 62 23.78 -6.74 -7.31
N VAL A 63 22.75 -7.48 -7.71
CA VAL A 63 22.78 -8.96 -7.67
C VAL A 63 23.93 -9.51 -8.52
N ASP A 64 24.33 -8.77 -9.54
CA ASP A 64 25.33 -9.17 -10.54
C ASP A 64 26.78 -9.04 -10.04
N GLU A 65 27.01 -8.40 -8.88
CA GLU A 65 28.32 -8.36 -8.22
C GLU A 65 28.67 -9.68 -7.50
N ALA A 66 27.65 -10.49 -7.18
CA ALA A 66 27.87 -11.78 -6.55
C ALA A 66 28.25 -12.85 -7.59
N PRO A 67 29.09 -13.84 -7.23
CA PRO A 67 29.43 -14.93 -8.14
C PRO A 67 28.18 -15.67 -8.62
N GLU A 68 28.03 -15.86 -9.93
CA GLU A 68 26.83 -16.45 -10.56
C GLU A 68 26.41 -17.79 -9.92
N LYS A 69 27.37 -18.71 -9.74
CA LYS A 69 27.13 -20.01 -9.08
C LYS A 69 26.63 -19.90 -7.64
N TYR A 70 27.02 -18.82 -6.94
CA TYR A 70 26.56 -18.56 -5.58
C TYR A 70 25.11 -18.07 -5.57
N VAL A 71 24.76 -17.17 -6.50
CA VAL A 71 23.39 -16.70 -6.70
C VAL A 71 22.47 -17.86 -7.08
N GLU A 72 22.86 -18.68 -8.05
CA GLU A 72 22.11 -19.88 -8.45
C GLU A 72 21.85 -20.84 -7.28
N LEU A 73 22.83 -21.02 -6.39
CA LEU A 73 22.71 -21.90 -5.23
C LEU A 73 21.69 -21.36 -4.22
N LEU A 74 21.65 -20.05 -3.98
CA LEU A 74 20.67 -19.42 -3.09
C LEU A 74 19.26 -19.46 -3.69
N GLN A 75 19.16 -19.21 -5.00
CA GLN A 75 17.89 -19.24 -5.75
C GLN A 75 17.18 -20.60 -5.69
N ARG A 76 17.92 -21.71 -5.56
CA ARG A 76 17.34 -23.06 -5.43
C ARG A 76 16.41 -23.24 -4.24
N ASN A 77 16.52 -22.39 -3.23
CA ASN A 77 15.69 -22.47 -2.01
C ASN A 77 14.54 -21.45 -2.01
N ILE A 78 14.29 -20.77 -3.14
CA ILE A 78 13.25 -19.75 -3.26
C ILE A 78 12.14 -20.31 -4.16
N VAL A 79 10.90 -20.26 -3.65
CA VAL A 79 9.70 -20.50 -4.45
C VAL A 79 9.11 -19.16 -4.83
N GLU A 80 9.03 -18.94 -6.13
CA GLU A 80 8.59 -17.68 -6.69
C GLU A 80 7.11 -17.72 -7.04
N ILE A 81 6.41 -16.61 -6.79
CA ILE A 81 4.96 -16.51 -6.89
C ILE A 81 4.61 -15.33 -7.79
N GLU A 82 4.04 -15.62 -8.94
CA GLU A 82 3.43 -14.62 -9.80
C GLU A 82 1.92 -14.60 -9.58
N ILE A 83 1.36 -13.41 -9.34
CA ILE A 83 -0.10 -13.22 -9.32
C ILE A 83 -0.47 -12.36 -10.53
N ARG A 84 -1.01 -13.01 -11.56
CA ARG A 84 -1.59 -12.31 -12.70
C ARG A 84 -2.88 -11.63 -12.28
N ILE A 85 -2.85 -10.31 -12.15
CA ILE A 85 -3.97 -9.49 -11.69
C ILE A 85 -5.15 -9.62 -12.66
N GLU A 86 -6.31 -10.02 -12.13
CA GLU A 86 -7.57 -10.08 -12.87
C GLU A 86 -8.57 -9.02 -12.38
N LYS A 87 -8.47 -8.59 -11.12
CA LYS A 87 -9.35 -7.57 -10.55
C LYS A 87 -8.67 -6.83 -9.40
N ILE A 88 -8.87 -5.51 -9.34
CA ILE A 88 -8.47 -4.68 -8.21
C ILE A 88 -9.71 -4.02 -7.63
N GLN A 89 -9.86 -4.06 -6.31
CA GLN A 89 -10.92 -3.38 -5.59
C GLN A 89 -10.32 -2.47 -4.52
N GLY A 90 -10.73 -1.21 -4.50
CA GLY A 90 -10.35 -0.24 -3.47
C GLY A 90 -11.53 0.05 -2.53
N LYS A 91 -11.24 0.25 -1.24
CA LYS A 91 -12.20 0.78 -0.28
C LYS A 91 -11.60 1.94 0.51
N PHE A 92 -12.34 3.04 0.53
CA PHE A 92 -12.05 4.20 1.37
C PHE A 92 -13.19 4.39 2.38
N LYS A 93 -12.84 4.38 3.66
CA LYS A 93 -13.71 4.83 4.74
C LYS A 93 -13.01 6.00 5.40
N THR A 94 -13.41 7.22 5.05
CA THR A 94 -12.69 8.44 5.41
C THR A 94 -13.62 9.51 5.98
N SER A 95 -14.81 9.10 6.45
CA SER A 95 -15.84 10.00 6.97
C SER A 95 -16.30 11.06 5.95
N GLN A 96 -16.18 10.76 4.65
CA GLN A 96 -16.41 11.68 3.54
C GLN A 96 -17.85 12.23 3.47
N GLN A 97 -18.82 11.52 4.05
CA GLN A 97 -20.23 11.92 4.11
C GLN A 97 -20.58 12.86 5.28
N MET A 98 -19.64 13.09 6.19
CA MET A 98 -19.86 13.99 7.32
C MET A 98 -19.84 15.45 6.86
N LYS A 99 -20.34 16.35 7.72
CA LYS A 99 -20.24 17.79 7.51
C LYS A 99 -18.78 18.24 7.36
N VAL A 100 -18.55 19.36 6.68
CA VAL A 100 -17.21 19.87 6.37
C VAL A 100 -16.37 20.03 7.64
N GLY A 101 -16.89 20.70 8.68
CA GLY A 101 -16.15 20.93 9.92
C GLY A 101 -15.85 19.64 10.68
N ASP A 102 -16.73 18.65 10.64
CA ASP A 102 -16.46 17.32 11.21
C ASP A 102 -15.31 16.61 10.47
N ARG A 103 -15.25 16.72 9.14
CA ARG A 103 -14.15 16.15 8.33
C ARG A 103 -12.83 16.85 8.62
N GLU A 104 -12.84 18.19 8.70
CA GLU A 104 -11.66 18.98 9.07
C GLU A 104 -11.16 18.60 10.46
N GLY A 105 -12.08 18.50 11.43
CA GLY A 105 -11.77 18.07 12.77
C GLY A 105 -11.16 16.67 12.79
N VAL A 106 -11.71 15.70 12.04
CA VAL A 106 -11.13 14.35 11.90
C VAL A 106 -9.72 14.41 11.31
N ALA A 107 -9.51 15.18 10.23
CA ALA A 107 -8.20 15.33 9.60
C ALA A 107 -7.16 15.95 10.55
N MET A 108 -7.54 16.99 11.31
CA MET A 108 -6.67 17.58 12.35
C MET A 108 -6.36 16.59 13.46
N GLY A 109 -7.35 15.78 13.88
CA GLY A 109 -7.14 14.75 14.88
C GLY A 109 -6.09 13.71 14.45
N PHE A 110 -6.13 13.25 13.20
CA PHE A 110 -5.10 12.36 12.66
C PHE A 110 -3.74 13.01 12.55
N ALA A 111 -3.66 14.27 12.13
CA ALA A 111 -2.39 14.99 12.06
C ALA A 111 -1.76 15.17 13.45
N ALA A 112 -2.57 15.45 14.47
CA ALA A 112 -2.12 15.66 15.85
C ALA A 112 -1.61 14.37 16.53
N MET A 113 -2.09 13.19 16.13
CA MET A 113 -1.55 11.91 16.62
C MET A 113 -0.10 11.67 16.18
N GLY A 114 0.38 12.38 15.15
CA GLY A 114 1.74 12.23 14.64
C GLY A 114 1.98 10.88 13.94
N GLY A 115 3.25 10.59 13.68
CA GLY A 115 3.66 9.41 12.91
C GLY A 115 3.29 9.48 11.42
N GLU A 116 3.78 8.51 10.65
CA GLU A 116 3.53 8.44 9.21
C GLU A 116 2.05 8.14 8.93
N THR A 117 1.46 7.18 9.65
CA THR A 117 0.06 6.78 9.50
C THR A 117 -0.91 7.93 9.80
N GLY A 118 -0.67 8.72 10.86
CA GLY A 118 -1.51 9.87 11.20
C GLY A 118 -1.47 10.95 10.12
N LYS A 119 -0.29 11.26 9.58
CA LYS A 119 -0.11 12.19 8.46
C LYS A 119 -0.82 11.69 7.19
N ALA A 120 -0.64 10.41 6.85
CA ALA A 120 -1.27 9.79 5.69
C ALA A 120 -2.80 9.82 5.78
N LEU A 121 -3.38 9.42 6.92
CA LEU A 121 -4.83 9.45 7.14
C LEU A 121 -5.39 10.88 7.12
N SER A 122 -4.67 11.85 7.69
CA SER A 122 -5.06 13.27 7.62
C SER A 122 -5.18 13.77 6.18
N LYS A 123 -4.15 13.49 5.37
CA LYS A 123 -4.15 13.85 3.93
C LYS A 123 -5.29 13.15 3.20
N LEU A 124 -5.45 11.85 3.43
CA LEU A 124 -6.47 11.02 2.77
C LEU A 124 -7.90 11.50 3.08
N VAL A 125 -8.20 11.88 4.32
CA VAL A 125 -9.52 12.41 4.70
C VAL A 125 -9.82 13.71 3.96
N LYS A 126 -8.84 14.62 3.85
CA LYS A 126 -8.99 15.88 3.10
C LYS A 126 -9.23 15.63 1.63
N GLU A 127 -8.37 14.83 1.00
CA GLU A 127 -8.46 14.52 -0.43
C GLU A 127 -9.79 13.85 -0.80
N ARG A 128 -10.20 12.83 -0.05
CA ARG A 128 -11.46 12.12 -0.30
C ARG A 128 -12.69 12.95 0.04
N GLY A 129 -12.59 13.88 0.98
CA GLY A 129 -13.64 14.85 1.25
C GLY A 129 -13.89 15.76 0.04
N LEU A 130 -12.82 16.33 -0.53
CA LEU A 130 -12.90 17.21 -1.69
C LEU A 130 -13.46 16.48 -2.93
N LEU A 131 -12.99 15.26 -3.20
CA LEU A 131 -13.50 14.45 -4.31
C LEU A 131 -15.00 14.14 -4.15
N HIS A 132 -15.43 13.77 -2.94
CA HIS A 132 -16.84 13.49 -2.65
C HIS A 132 -17.74 14.73 -2.79
N ASP A 133 -17.23 15.92 -2.46
CA ASP A 133 -17.98 17.16 -2.65
C ASP A 133 -18.08 17.52 -4.15
N ALA A 134 -17.01 17.29 -4.92
CA ALA A 134 -16.99 17.53 -6.37
C ALA A 134 -17.92 16.59 -7.15
N GLU A 135 -18.04 15.31 -6.75
CA GLU A 135 -18.96 14.35 -7.37
C GLU A 135 -20.45 14.68 -7.15
N LYS A 136 -20.77 15.57 -6.21
CA LYS A 136 -22.14 15.98 -5.88
C LYS A 136 -22.59 17.29 -6.55
N GLN A 137 -21.69 18.01 -7.21
CA GLN A 137 -21.99 19.22 -7.98
C GLN A 137 -22.39 18.85 -9.41
#